data_AF-A0AA88ND82-F1
#
_entry.id   AF-A0AA88ND82-F1
#
_cell.length_a   1.000
_cell.length_b   1.000
_cell.length_c   1.000
_cell.angle_alpha   90.00
_cell.angle_beta   90.00
_cell.angle_gamma   90.00
#
_symmetry.space_group_name_H-M   'P 1'
#
loop_
_entity.id
_entity.type
_entity.pdbx_description
1 polymer ?
#
loop_
_entity_poly.entity_id
_entity_poly.type
_entity_poly.pdbx_seq_one_letter_code
_entity_poly.pdbx_strand_id
1 'polypeptide(L)'
;MSKDSHVFEVYPDTEGILSVKKDLEKKSREDNVLLSNLDFSESVFRHNPLNKAMTLQVKGQWQCLRIGKDHSLIYTVSSEDQQTRIDCCVYCDNDKIESSDIKSIHFSVHSCQNQSRSCFTAAKAALESGDQALKITCNRFSITYTTHGVPDDIKLIQTKCQFNLLSVTAEALLERKCWMQKEKKNCKELIDCMSYLVQKYLTSFEVPKSNCRFILQGDKEMVEIISEDENSEPTEEYVVIYEGYSKVRVYPPLE
;
A
#
# COMPACT_ATOMS: atom_id res chain seq x y z
N MET A 1 15.82 18.69 -17.63
CA MET A 1 14.45 18.15 -17.84
C MET A 1 14.49 17.30 -19.11
N SER A 2 14.43 15.98 -18.98
CA SER A 2 14.52 15.04 -20.11
C SER A 2 13.31 15.18 -21.04
N LYS A 3 13.55 15.14 -22.35
CA LYS A 3 12.63 15.51 -23.45
C LYS A 3 11.76 14.35 -23.97
N ASP A 4 11.85 13.14 -23.41
CA ASP A 4 11.21 11.95 -23.99
C ASP A 4 10.13 11.35 -23.07
N SER A 5 9.11 12.15 -22.74
CA SER A 5 7.86 11.62 -22.18
C SER A 5 7.00 11.08 -23.32
N HIS A 6 6.94 9.75 -23.46
CA HIS A 6 6.09 9.13 -24.47
C HIS A 6 4.63 9.07 -23.99
N VAL A 7 3.73 9.71 -24.75
CA VAL A 7 2.30 9.73 -24.45
C VAL A 7 1.59 8.71 -25.35
N PHE A 8 0.79 7.85 -24.74
CA PHE A 8 -0.07 6.87 -25.39
C PHE A 8 -1.53 7.19 -25.10
N GLU A 9 -2.28 7.48 -26.15
CA GLU A 9 -3.69 7.86 -26.09
C GLU A 9 -4.62 6.63 -26.04
N VAL A 10 -4.30 5.66 -25.19
CA VAL A 10 -5.11 4.47 -24.92
C VAL A 10 -5.60 4.49 -23.48
N TYR A 11 -6.64 3.71 -23.17
CA TYR A 11 -7.08 3.58 -21.78
C TYR A 11 -6.03 2.80 -20.96
N PRO A 12 -5.73 3.22 -19.72
CA PRO A 12 -4.90 2.47 -18.79
C PRO A 12 -5.61 1.23 -18.20
N ASP A 13 -6.19 0.41 -19.07
CA ASP A 13 -6.68 -0.94 -18.76
C ASP A 13 -5.68 -2.01 -19.25
N THR A 14 -6.01 -3.28 -19.04
CA THR A 14 -5.20 -4.42 -19.46
C THR A 14 -4.80 -4.36 -20.92
N GLU A 15 -5.74 -4.08 -21.82
CA GLU A 15 -5.50 -4.09 -23.26
C GLU A 15 -4.58 -2.92 -23.65
N GLY A 16 -4.84 -1.73 -23.12
CA GLY A 16 -4.00 -0.56 -23.36
C GLY A 16 -2.58 -0.74 -22.84
N ILE A 17 -2.41 -1.22 -21.61
CA ILE A 17 -1.09 -1.46 -21.00
C ILE A 17 -0.30 -2.50 -21.81
N LEU A 18 -0.92 -3.63 -22.17
CA LEU A 18 -0.27 -4.67 -22.96
C LEU A 18 0.05 -4.22 -24.38
N SER A 19 -0.79 -3.38 -25.00
CA SER A 19 -0.50 -2.79 -26.31
C SER A 19 0.75 -1.90 -26.25
N VAL A 20 0.83 -1.02 -25.23
CA VAL A 20 1.99 -0.15 -25.03
C VAL A 20 3.26 -0.97 -24.79
N LYS A 21 3.18 -2.04 -23.99
CA LYS A 21 4.30 -2.95 -23.74
C LYS A 21 4.81 -3.59 -25.05
N LYS A 22 3.90 -4.15 -25.86
CA LYS A 22 4.26 -4.74 -27.17
C LYS A 22 4.91 -3.74 -28.12
N ASP A 23 4.46 -2.48 -28.12
CA ASP A 23 5.04 -1.44 -28.96
C ASP A 23 6.44 -1.03 -28.50
N LEU A 24 6.74 -1.10 -27.19
CA LEU A 24 8.08 -0.87 -26.67
C LEU A 24 9.04 -2.02 -26.98
N GLU A 25 8.57 -3.26 -26.87
CA GLU A 25 9.35 -4.46 -27.22
C GLU A 25 9.75 -4.43 -28.70
N LYS A 26 8.82 -4.07 -29.61
CA LYS A 26 9.11 -3.90 -31.05
C LYS A 26 10.16 -2.83 -31.32
N LYS A 27 10.22 -1.79 -30.50
CA LYS A 27 11.20 -0.70 -30.62
C LYS A 27 12.57 -1.06 -30.03
N SER A 28 12.78 -2.31 -29.60
CA SER A 28 14.04 -2.81 -29.00
C SER A 28 14.54 -1.94 -27.84
N ARG A 29 13.61 -1.42 -27.02
CA ARG A 29 13.95 -0.58 -25.87
C ARG A 29 14.20 -1.46 -24.65
N GLU A 30 15.46 -1.63 -24.29
CA GLU A 30 15.91 -2.37 -23.10
C GLU A 30 15.80 -1.52 -21.82
N ASP A 31 14.60 -1.11 -21.45
CA ASP A 31 14.33 -0.54 -20.11
C ASP A 31 13.60 -1.59 -19.27
N ASN A 32 14.38 -2.47 -18.64
CA ASN A 32 13.85 -3.58 -17.84
C ASN A 32 13.00 -3.09 -16.66
N VAL A 33 13.36 -1.93 -16.08
CA VAL A 33 12.57 -1.31 -14.99
C VAL A 33 11.22 -0.89 -15.53
N LEU A 34 11.17 -0.27 -16.70
CA LEU A 34 9.91 0.12 -17.32
C LEU A 34 9.02 -1.09 -17.65
N LEU A 35 9.58 -2.13 -18.26
CA LEU A 35 8.82 -3.33 -18.61
C LEU A 35 8.29 -4.03 -17.36
N SER A 36 9.10 -4.13 -16.30
CA SER A 36 8.66 -4.67 -15.02
C SER A 36 7.56 -3.82 -14.37
N ASN A 37 7.67 -2.50 -14.44
CA ASN A 37 6.63 -1.59 -13.93
C ASN A 37 5.35 -1.63 -14.77
N LEU A 38 5.44 -1.90 -16.08
CA LEU A 38 4.26 -2.15 -16.93
C LEU A 38 3.57 -3.47 -16.55
N ASP A 39 4.32 -4.55 -16.30
CA ASP A 39 3.75 -5.82 -15.83
C ASP A 39 3.08 -5.67 -14.47
N PHE A 40 3.73 -4.94 -13.56
CA PHE A 40 3.13 -4.59 -12.28
C PHE A 40 1.86 -3.75 -12.44
N SER A 41 1.90 -2.75 -13.33
CA SER A 41 0.74 -1.90 -13.62
C SER A 41 -0.43 -2.71 -14.16
N GLU A 42 -0.19 -3.61 -15.12
CA GLU A 42 -1.24 -4.50 -15.63
C GLU A 42 -1.89 -5.30 -14.50
N SER A 43 -1.08 -5.92 -13.63
CA SER A 43 -1.59 -6.74 -12.52
C SER A 43 -2.46 -5.94 -11.55
N VAL A 44 -2.16 -4.66 -11.33
CA VAL A 44 -2.87 -3.82 -10.34
C VAL A 44 -4.08 -3.14 -10.97
N PHE A 45 -3.97 -2.70 -12.23
CA PHE A 45 -4.98 -1.92 -12.92
C PHE A 45 -5.94 -2.75 -13.78
N ARG A 46 -5.73 -4.07 -13.88
CA ARG A 46 -6.54 -5.01 -14.69
C ARG A 46 -8.05 -4.82 -14.60
N HIS A 47 -8.54 -4.54 -13.40
CA HIS A 47 -9.97 -4.36 -13.11
C HIS A 47 -10.26 -3.00 -12.45
N ASN A 48 -9.40 -1.99 -12.67
CA ASN A 48 -9.60 -0.69 -12.05
C ASN A 48 -10.85 -0.01 -12.66
N PRO A 49 -11.86 0.34 -11.84
CA PRO A 49 -13.07 1.01 -12.33
C PRO A 49 -12.82 2.44 -12.86
N LEU A 50 -11.62 3.00 -12.67
CA LEU A 50 -11.24 4.35 -13.11
C LEU A 50 -10.44 4.36 -14.43
N ASN A 51 -10.37 3.24 -15.17
CA ASN A 51 -9.58 3.14 -16.40
C ASN A 51 -9.89 4.22 -17.47
N LYS A 52 -11.10 4.79 -17.48
CA LYS A 52 -11.50 5.87 -18.40
C LYS A 52 -11.30 7.29 -17.84
N ALA A 53 -11.07 7.41 -16.54
CA ALA A 53 -11.02 8.67 -15.81
C ALA A 53 -9.69 8.81 -15.04
N MET A 54 -8.62 8.23 -15.57
CA MET A 54 -7.29 8.35 -15.00
C MET A 54 -6.21 8.38 -16.09
N THR A 55 -5.07 8.93 -15.73
CA THR A 55 -3.80 8.72 -16.43
C THR A 55 -2.91 7.81 -15.61
N LEU A 56 -2.28 6.84 -16.24
CA LEU A 56 -1.20 6.03 -15.67
C LEU A 56 0.14 6.56 -16.19
N GLN A 57 1.00 6.99 -15.28
CA GLN A 57 2.41 7.27 -15.54
C GLN A 57 3.26 6.10 -15.09
N VAL A 58 4.15 5.61 -15.95
CA VAL A 58 5.03 4.48 -15.65
C VAL A 58 6.47 4.94 -15.82
N LYS A 59 7.21 4.98 -14.70
CA LYS A 59 8.62 5.38 -14.69
C LYS A 59 9.51 4.16 -14.93
N GLY A 60 10.39 4.27 -15.91
CA GLY A 60 11.52 3.38 -16.14
C GLY A 60 12.81 3.94 -15.55
N GLN A 61 13.92 3.31 -15.88
CA GLN A 61 15.25 3.81 -15.49
C GLN A 61 15.62 5.07 -16.28
N TRP A 62 15.24 5.13 -17.57
CA TRP A 62 15.69 6.18 -18.49
C TRP A 62 14.56 7.02 -19.06
N GLN A 63 13.33 6.52 -18.99
CA GLN A 63 12.17 7.14 -19.62
C GLN A 63 10.95 7.09 -18.71
N CYS A 64 9.96 7.93 -19.00
CA CYS A 64 8.66 7.92 -18.36
C CYS A 64 7.59 7.82 -19.45
N LEU A 65 6.63 6.93 -19.27
CA LEU A 65 5.48 6.81 -20.16
C LEU A 65 4.26 7.43 -19.51
N ARG A 66 3.36 7.93 -20.34
CA ARG A 66 2.03 8.35 -19.94
C ARG A 66 0.99 7.59 -20.77
N ILE A 67 0.05 6.93 -20.11
CA ILE A 67 -1.06 6.19 -20.71
C ILE A 67 -2.37 6.83 -20.24
N GLY A 68 -3.19 7.31 -21.16
CA GLY A 68 -4.43 8.02 -20.86
C GLY A 68 -4.34 9.53 -20.97
N LYS A 69 -5.50 10.19 -20.90
CA LYS A 69 -5.67 11.63 -21.19
C LYS A 69 -6.14 12.45 -19.98
N ASP A 70 -6.61 11.81 -18.92
CA ASP A 70 -7.15 12.53 -17.77
C ASP A 70 -6.03 13.26 -17.01
N HIS A 71 -6.23 14.52 -16.65
CA HIS A 71 -5.25 15.31 -15.90
C HIS A 71 -5.62 15.51 -14.43
N SER A 72 -6.85 15.12 -14.04
CA SER A 72 -7.35 15.25 -12.69
C SER A 72 -6.88 14.10 -11.79
N LEU A 73 -6.75 12.89 -12.35
CA LEU A 73 -6.34 11.70 -11.60
C LEU A 73 -5.15 11.02 -12.26
N ILE A 74 -4.00 11.07 -11.60
CA ILE A 74 -2.75 10.51 -12.12
C ILE A 74 -2.21 9.45 -11.16
N TYR A 75 -2.20 8.20 -11.60
CA TYR A 75 -1.44 7.15 -10.91
C TYR A 75 -0.04 7.09 -11.49
N THR A 76 0.97 7.10 -10.65
CA THR A 76 2.38 6.96 -11.02
C THR A 76 2.91 5.66 -10.45
N VAL A 77 3.43 4.79 -11.32
CA VAL A 77 4.13 3.58 -10.93
C VAL A 77 5.62 3.81 -11.09
N SER A 78 6.38 3.56 -10.02
CA SER A 78 7.83 3.76 -9.95
C SER A 78 8.48 2.60 -9.19
N SER A 79 9.80 2.45 -9.35
CA SER A 79 10.61 1.56 -8.52
C SER A 79 11.60 2.39 -7.73
N GLU A 80 11.48 2.35 -6.40
CA GLU A 80 12.38 3.02 -5.46
C GLU A 80 12.84 1.99 -4.43
N ASP A 81 14.14 1.94 -4.13
CA ASP A 81 14.71 1.04 -3.11
C ASP A 81 14.30 -0.44 -3.26
N GLN A 82 14.32 -0.94 -4.51
CA GLN A 82 13.92 -2.30 -4.90
C GLN A 82 12.43 -2.63 -4.66
N GLN A 83 11.60 -1.61 -4.37
CA GLN A 83 10.16 -1.76 -4.19
C GLN A 83 9.40 -0.96 -5.25
N THR A 84 8.44 -1.62 -5.90
CA THR A 84 7.50 -0.93 -6.78
C THR A 84 6.47 -0.17 -5.94
N ARG A 85 6.32 1.13 -6.22
CA ARG A 85 5.41 2.05 -5.54
C ARG A 85 4.33 2.54 -6.50
N ILE A 86 3.20 2.94 -5.91
CA ILE A 86 2.08 3.56 -6.62
C ILE A 86 1.79 4.88 -5.91
N ASP A 87 1.98 5.99 -6.59
CA ASP A 87 1.61 7.32 -6.11
C ASP A 87 0.43 7.85 -6.92
N CYS A 88 -0.69 8.09 -6.27
CA CYS A 88 -1.88 8.67 -6.86
C CYS A 88 -1.90 10.18 -6.56
N CYS A 89 -2.08 11.01 -7.58
CA CYS A 89 -2.31 12.43 -7.44
C CYS A 89 -3.72 12.75 -7.94
N VAL A 90 -4.52 13.39 -7.08
CA VAL A 90 -5.88 13.87 -7.37
C VAL A 90 -5.82 15.39 -7.33
N TYR A 91 -6.03 16.02 -8.48
CA TYR A 91 -6.20 17.46 -8.58
C TYR A 91 -7.66 17.82 -8.34
N CYS A 92 -7.89 18.62 -7.30
CA CYS A 92 -9.18 19.17 -6.95
C CYS A 92 -9.40 20.48 -7.72
N ASP A 93 -10.61 20.68 -8.26
CA ASP A 93 -10.95 21.85 -9.08
C ASP A 93 -11.08 23.14 -8.25
N ASN A 94 -11.23 23.01 -6.93
CA ASN A 94 -11.44 24.11 -5.99
C ASN A 94 -10.11 24.63 -5.42
N ASP A 95 -10.15 25.83 -4.80
CA ASP A 95 -9.00 26.43 -4.08
C ASP A 95 -8.64 25.69 -2.78
N LYS A 96 -9.46 24.72 -2.38
CA LYS A 96 -9.32 23.90 -1.16
C LYS A 96 -9.85 22.50 -1.43
N ILE A 97 -9.35 21.53 -0.67
CA ILE A 97 -9.86 20.16 -0.73
C ILE A 97 -11.18 20.08 0.03
N GLU A 98 -12.19 19.49 -0.60
CA GLU A 98 -13.48 19.21 0.02
C GLU A 98 -13.66 17.71 0.32
N SER A 99 -14.55 17.40 1.27
CA SER A 99 -14.85 16.00 1.62
C SER A 99 -15.47 15.20 0.46
N SER A 100 -16.08 15.91 -0.49
CA SER A 100 -16.62 15.42 -1.76
C SER A 100 -15.54 14.95 -2.74
N ASP A 101 -14.34 15.54 -2.68
CA ASP A 101 -13.20 15.16 -3.53
C ASP A 101 -12.64 13.79 -3.15
N ILE A 102 -12.72 13.44 -1.86
CA ILE A 102 -12.26 12.16 -1.33
C ILE A 102 -13.29 11.07 -1.63
N LYS A 103 -13.01 10.25 -2.64
CA LYS A 103 -13.88 9.15 -3.07
C LYS A 103 -13.22 7.80 -2.77
N SER A 104 -14.02 6.83 -2.31
CA SER A 104 -13.55 5.48 -2.00
C SER A 104 -12.93 4.79 -3.22
N ILE A 105 -13.43 5.09 -4.42
CA ILE A 105 -12.93 4.53 -5.67
C ILE A 105 -11.47 4.90 -5.98
N HIS A 106 -10.95 6.02 -5.46
CA HIS A 106 -9.53 6.40 -5.63
C HIS A 106 -8.55 5.47 -4.91
N PHE A 107 -9.09 4.59 -4.06
CA PHE A 107 -8.35 3.63 -3.27
C PHE A 107 -8.49 2.20 -3.84
N SER A 108 -9.09 2.02 -5.02
CA SER A 108 -9.42 0.70 -5.59
C SER A 108 -8.21 -0.20 -5.87
N VAL A 109 -7.02 0.39 -6.04
CA VAL A 109 -5.79 -0.30 -6.45
C VAL A 109 -4.86 -0.66 -5.29
N HIS A 110 -5.27 -0.37 -4.05
CA HIS A 110 -4.45 -0.63 -2.88
C HIS A 110 -5.14 -1.56 -1.88
N SER A 111 -4.35 -2.41 -1.22
CA SER A 111 -4.80 -3.15 -0.03
C SER A 111 -4.34 -2.38 1.21
N CYS A 112 -5.30 -1.89 2.00
CA CYS A 112 -4.99 -1.11 3.17
C CYS A 112 -4.23 -1.95 4.22
N GLN A 113 -3.15 -1.39 4.78
CA GLN A 113 -2.39 -2.05 5.84
C GLN A 113 -3.06 -1.94 7.22
N ASN A 114 -4.10 -1.11 7.35
CA ASN A 114 -4.88 -0.97 8.58
C ASN A 114 -6.30 -1.50 8.34
N GLN A 115 -6.64 -2.61 8.99
CA GLN A 115 -7.97 -3.23 8.86
C GLN A 115 -9.03 -2.60 9.77
N SER A 116 -8.63 -1.85 10.80
CA SER A 116 -9.54 -1.13 11.71
C SER A 116 -10.05 0.17 11.09
N ARG A 117 -9.19 0.88 10.37
CA ARG A 117 -9.47 2.18 9.77
C ARG A 117 -8.84 2.27 8.39
N SER A 118 -9.69 2.12 7.37
CA SER A 118 -9.30 2.24 5.97
C SER A 118 -8.64 3.59 5.66
N CYS A 119 -7.77 3.64 4.65
CA CYS A 119 -7.19 4.90 4.16
C CYS A 119 -8.26 5.93 3.75
N PHE A 120 -9.41 5.47 3.22
CA PHE A 120 -10.52 6.33 2.85
C PHE A 120 -11.17 7.00 4.07
N THR A 121 -11.48 6.23 5.11
CA THR A 121 -12.05 6.78 6.35
C THR A 121 -11.03 7.61 7.12
N ALA A 122 -9.73 7.26 7.07
CA ALA A 122 -8.64 8.08 7.58
C ALA A 122 -8.57 9.44 6.87
N ALA A 123 -8.62 9.45 5.54
CA ALA A 123 -8.63 10.66 4.71
C ALA A 123 -9.76 11.61 5.10
N LYS A 124 -10.99 11.11 5.11
CA LYS A 124 -12.19 11.93 5.37
C LYS A 124 -12.19 12.54 6.77
N ALA A 125 -11.79 11.76 7.77
CA ALA A 125 -11.80 12.23 9.15
C ALA A 125 -10.61 13.13 9.50
N ALA A 126 -9.56 13.14 8.68
CA ALA A 126 -8.43 14.04 8.87
C ALA A 126 -8.54 15.33 8.06
N LEU A 127 -9.47 15.43 7.12
CA LEU A 127 -9.66 16.65 6.33
C LEU A 127 -10.22 17.76 7.23
N GLU A 128 -9.54 18.91 7.25
CA GLU A 128 -9.99 20.12 7.92
C GLU A 128 -10.33 21.22 6.90
N SER A 129 -11.19 22.17 7.30
CA SER A 129 -11.55 23.28 6.41
C SER A 129 -10.34 24.16 6.17
N GLY A 130 -9.94 24.32 4.90
CA GLY A 130 -8.77 25.12 4.53
C GLY A 130 -7.61 24.33 3.98
N ASP A 131 -7.61 23.00 4.11
CA ASP A 131 -6.53 22.14 3.61
C ASP A 131 -6.36 22.30 2.08
N GLN A 132 -5.14 22.63 1.65
CA GLN A 132 -4.76 22.75 0.23
C GLN A 132 -4.19 21.44 -0.33
N ALA A 133 -3.56 20.63 0.52
CA ALA A 133 -3.00 19.34 0.16
C ALA A 133 -3.11 18.33 1.30
N LEU A 134 -3.48 17.09 0.97
CA LEU A 134 -3.57 15.96 1.89
C LEU A 134 -2.89 14.76 1.25
N LYS A 135 -1.82 14.25 1.88
CA LYS A 135 -1.12 13.05 1.45
C LYS A 135 -1.27 11.93 2.46
N ILE A 136 -1.72 10.78 1.97
CA ILE A 136 -1.83 9.54 2.74
C ILE A 136 -0.82 8.56 2.20
N THR A 137 -0.01 7.98 3.08
CA THR A 137 0.94 6.92 2.75
C THR A 137 0.53 5.64 3.47
N CYS A 138 0.34 4.58 2.69
CA CYS A 138 -0.06 3.26 3.15
C CYS A 138 0.75 2.19 2.43
N ASN A 139 1.77 1.66 3.10
CA ASN A 139 2.72 0.72 2.51
C ASN A 139 3.34 1.28 1.20
N ARG A 140 3.22 0.56 0.08
CA ARG A 140 3.73 0.96 -1.24
C ARG A 140 2.82 1.92 -2.00
N PHE A 141 1.65 2.22 -1.44
CA PHE A 141 0.67 3.13 -2.03
C PHE A 141 0.73 4.48 -1.32
N SER A 142 0.75 5.57 -2.09
CA SER A 142 0.44 6.88 -1.57
C SER A 142 -0.63 7.55 -2.41
N ILE A 143 -1.46 8.38 -1.80
CA ILE A 143 -2.43 9.22 -2.50
C ILE A 143 -2.31 10.64 -1.98
N THR A 144 -2.23 11.59 -2.89
CA THR A 144 -2.17 13.02 -2.60
C THR A 144 -3.38 13.68 -3.26
N TYR A 145 -4.21 14.32 -2.45
CA TYR A 145 -5.20 15.29 -2.90
C TYR A 145 -4.53 16.65 -2.87
N THR A 146 -4.67 17.44 -3.92
CA THR A 146 -4.06 18.77 -4.02
C THR A 146 -4.88 19.66 -4.93
N THR A 147 -4.83 20.97 -4.71
CA THR A 147 -5.31 21.95 -5.69
C THR A 147 -4.33 22.05 -6.86
N HIS A 148 -4.70 22.75 -7.93
CA HIS A 148 -3.81 23.02 -9.07
C HIS A 148 -2.67 24.01 -8.74
N GLY A 149 -2.74 24.71 -7.60
CA GLY A 149 -1.66 25.56 -7.11
C GLY A 149 -0.53 24.77 -6.47
N VAL A 150 0.57 25.45 -6.16
CA VAL A 150 1.59 24.89 -5.25
C VAL A 150 1.04 25.07 -3.84
N PRO A 151 0.74 23.97 -3.10
CA PRO A 151 0.22 24.10 -1.74
C PRO A 151 1.30 24.64 -0.81
N ASP A 152 0.91 25.53 0.10
CA ASP A 152 1.80 26.08 1.13
C ASP A 152 2.13 25.04 2.21
N ASP A 153 1.18 24.14 2.49
CA ASP A 153 1.31 23.05 3.45
C ASP A 153 0.68 21.76 2.92
N ILE A 154 1.25 20.62 3.30
CA ILE A 154 0.77 19.28 2.94
C ILE A 154 0.53 18.50 4.22
N LYS A 155 -0.74 18.24 4.51
CA LYS A 155 -1.13 17.39 5.63
C LYS A 155 -0.73 15.94 5.35
N LEU A 156 0.09 15.35 6.21
CA LEU A 156 0.61 13.98 6.04
C LEU A 156 -0.10 13.00 6.98
N ILE A 157 -0.60 11.90 6.42
CA ILE A 157 -1.13 10.76 7.16
C ILE A 157 -0.30 9.53 6.80
N GLN A 158 0.38 8.98 7.79
CA GLN A 158 1.06 7.69 7.65
C GLN A 158 0.25 6.63 8.39
N THR A 159 -0.25 5.64 7.65
CA THR A 159 -1.07 4.58 8.26
C THR A 159 -0.17 3.59 9.02
N LYS A 160 -0.70 3.04 10.12
CA LYS A 160 -0.06 1.96 10.89
C LYS A 160 -0.52 0.60 10.39
N CYS A 161 0.36 -0.40 10.40
CA CYS A 161 0.00 -1.76 10.00
C CYS A 161 -0.75 -2.47 11.14
N GLN A 162 -2.02 -2.81 10.90
CA GLN A 162 -2.92 -3.40 11.90
C GLN A 162 -3.81 -4.44 11.23
N PHE A 163 -3.76 -5.67 11.74
CA PHE A 163 -4.57 -6.80 11.32
C PHE A 163 -5.61 -7.11 12.38
N ASN A 164 -6.88 -7.21 11.98
CA ASN A 164 -7.96 -7.62 12.87
C ASN A 164 -8.36 -9.04 12.50
N LEU A 165 -8.18 -9.96 13.43
CA LEU A 165 -8.49 -11.37 13.27
C LEU A 165 -9.59 -11.75 14.27
N LEU A 166 -10.67 -12.39 13.79
CA LEU A 166 -11.70 -12.91 14.70
C LEU A 166 -11.11 -13.88 15.73
N SER A 167 -10.14 -14.70 15.29
CA SER A 167 -9.32 -15.53 16.14
C SER A 167 -7.92 -15.63 15.54
N VAL A 168 -6.90 -15.66 16.38
CA VAL A 168 -5.52 -15.90 15.96
C VAL A 168 -5.32 -17.41 15.75
N THR A 169 -5.18 -17.80 14.48
CA THR A 169 -4.86 -19.17 14.07
C THR A 169 -3.62 -19.20 13.18
N ALA A 170 -3.00 -20.38 13.02
CA ALA A 170 -1.86 -20.54 12.13
C ALA A 170 -2.20 -20.14 10.68
N GLU A 171 -3.40 -20.50 10.21
CA GLU A 171 -3.90 -20.16 8.87
C GLU A 171 -4.07 -18.65 8.71
N ALA A 172 -4.72 -17.99 9.68
CA ALA A 172 -4.91 -16.54 9.64
C ALA A 172 -3.58 -15.79 9.65
N LEU A 173 -2.62 -16.22 10.48
CA LEU A 173 -1.27 -15.68 10.52
C LEU A 173 -0.50 -15.94 9.22
N LEU A 174 -0.64 -17.13 8.61
CA LEU A 174 -0.03 -17.46 7.32
C LEU A 174 -0.57 -16.57 6.20
N GLU A 175 -1.87 -16.30 6.17
CA GLU A 175 -2.46 -15.34 5.22
C GLU A 175 -1.86 -13.94 5.39
N ARG A 176 -1.74 -13.46 6.64
CA ARG A 176 -1.12 -12.14 6.92
C ARG A 176 0.36 -12.14 6.56
N LYS A 177 1.09 -13.23 6.81
CA LYS A 177 2.48 -13.40 6.39
C LYS A 177 2.62 -13.29 4.87
N CYS A 178 1.79 -14.02 4.11
CA CYS A 178 1.79 -13.96 2.65
C CYS A 178 1.49 -12.55 2.14
N TRP A 179 0.53 -11.85 2.78
CA TRP A 179 0.25 -10.45 2.49
C TRP A 179 1.48 -9.56 2.76
N MET A 180 2.14 -9.70 3.91
CA MET A 180 3.34 -8.92 4.24
C MET A 180 4.49 -9.21 3.27
N GLN A 181 4.69 -10.46 2.87
CA GLN A 181 5.70 -10.82 1.87
C GLN A 181 5.43 -10.17 0.50
N LYS A 182 4.15 -10.01 0.14
CA LYS A 182 3.75 -9.34 -1.10
C LYS A 182 3.89 -7.82 -1.01
N GLU A 183 3.41 -7.24 0.07
CA GLU A 183 3.23 -5.79 0.25
C GLU A 183 4.45 -5.11 0.86
N LYS A 184 5.11 -5.76 1.83
CA LYS A 184 6.24 -5.26 2.64
C LYS A 184 7.51 -6.08 2.42
N LYS A 185 7.94 -6.24 1.16
CA LYS A 185 9.09 -7.08 0.76
C LYS A 185 10.40 -6.81 1.52
N ASN A 186 10.59 -5.56 1.95
CA ASN A 186 11.81 -5.13 2.63
C ASN A 186 11.75 -5.32 4.16
N CYS A 187 10.60 -5.68 4.73
CA CYS A 187 10.40 -5.84 6.17
C CYS A 187 10.69 -7.27 6.65
N LYS A 188 11.96 -7.68 6.57
CA LYS A 188 12.37 -9.07 6.85
C LYS A 188 12.24 -9.41 8.33
N GLU A 189 12.58 -8.50 9.22
CA GLU A 189 12.52 -8.72 10.67
C GLU A 189 11.07 -8.93 11.13
N LEU A 190 10.12 -8.15 10.57
CA LEU A 190 8.70 -8.32 10.82
C LEU A 190 8.14 -9.63 10.23
N ILE A 191 8.60 -10.03 9.05
CA ILE A 191 8.24 -11.33 8.44
C ILE A 191 8.77 -12.50 9.29
N ASP A 192 9.95 -12.36 9.88
CA ASP A 192 10.52 -13.35 10.80
C ASP A 192 9.69 -13.43 12.10
N CYS A 193 9.26 -12.28 12.64
CA CYS A 193 8.34 -12.24 13.79
C CYS A 193 7.01 -12.97 13.49
N MET A 194 6.43 -12.74 12.31
CA MET A 194 5.23 -13.44 11.87
C MET A 194 5.47 -14.95 11.69
N SER A 195 6.64 -15.33 11.16
CA SER A 195 7.03 -16.73 10.97
C SER A 195 7.18 -17.47 12.32
N TYR A 196 7.74 -16.79 13.32
CA TYR A 196 7.83 -17.30 14.69
C TYR A 196 6.45 -17.57 15.28
N LEU A 197 5.51 -16.60 15.15
CA LEU A 197 4.15 -16.79 15.62
C LEU A 197 3.46 -17.97 14.91
N VAL A 198 3.53 -18.04 13.58
CA VAL A 198 2.98 -19.18 12.83
C VAL A 198 3.51 -20.50 13.37
N GLN A 199 4.83 -20.61 13.58
CA GLN A 199 5.44 -21.82 14.13
C GLN A 199 4.89 -22.15 15.52
N LYS A 200 4.77 -21.16 16.40
CA LYS A 200 4.20 -21.35 17.74
C LYS A 200 2.77 -21.88 17.70
N TYR A 201 1.90 -21.31 16.86
CA TYR A 201 0.51 -21.79 16.71
C TYR A 201 0.42 -23.17 16.05
N LEU A 202 1.44 -23.61 15.32
CA LEU A 202 1.51 -24.97 14.76
C LEU A 202 2.03 -26.01 15.76
N THR A 203 2.84 -25.61 16.74
CA THR A 203 3.54 -26.54 17.64
C THR A 203 3.06 -26.53 19.09
N SER A 204 2.34 -25.49 19.52
CA SER A 204 1.91 -25.30 20.90
C SER A 204 0.38 -25.18 20.98
N PHE A 205 -0.23 -25.88 21.94
CA PHE A 205 -1.69 -25.89 22.12
C PHE A 205 -2.21 -24.76 23.02
N GLU A 206 -1.34 -24.12 23.81
CA GLU A 206 -1.68 -23.15 24.86
C GLU A 206 -1.53 -21.68 24.41
N VAL A 207 -1.30 -21.44 23.13
CA VAL A 207 -1.17 -20.08 22.59
C VAL A 207 -2.54 -19.39 22.54
N PRO A 208 -2.67 -18.12 23.00
CA PRO A 208 -3.96 -17.43 23.10
C PRO A 208 -4.59 -17.23 21.73
N LYS A 209 -5.86 -17.60 21.57
CA LYS A 209 -6.55 -17.58 20.27
C LYS A 209 -7.51 -16.42 20.09
N SER A 210 -7.89 -15.75 21.16
CA SER A 210 -8.91 -14.70 21.17
C SER A 210 -8.63 -13.70 22.27
N ASN A 211 -9.18 -12.49 22.14
CA ASN A 211 -9.05 -11.41 23.11
C ASN A 211 -7.59 -11.05 23.46
N CYS A 212 -6.72 -11.09 22.46
CA CYS A 212 -5.29 -10.87 22.58
C CYS A 212 -4.76 -9.93 21.50
N ARG A 213 -3.67 -9.25 21.82
CA ARG A 213 -2.95 -8.34 20.93
C ARG A 213 -1.50 -8.79 20.81
N PHE A 214 -1.02 -8.96 19.58
CA PHE A 214 0.41 -9.13 19.29
C PHE A 214 0.96 -7.86 18.64
N ILE A 215 2.04 -7.33 19.22
CA ILE A 215 2.81 -6.21 18.66
C ILE A 215 4.11 -6.78 18.11
N LEU A 216 4.24 -6.85 16.80
CA LEU A 216 5.47 -7.24 16.13
C LEU A 216 6.35 -6.01 15.96
N GLN A 217 7.62 -6.09 16.35
CA GLN A 217 8.59 -5.00 16.24
C GLN A 217 9.82 -5.46 15.46
N GLY A 218 10.12 -4.72 14.40
CA GLY A 218 11.23 -4.98 13.48
C GLY A 218 11.24 -3.96 12.34
N ASP A 219 12.36 -3.84 11.65
CA ASP A 219 12.52 -2.98 10.46
C ASP A 219 12.17 -1.49 10.72
N LYS A 220 12.33 -1.02 11.97
CA LYS A 220 11.90 0.31 12.46
C LYS A 220 10.39 0.57 12.32
N GLU A 221 9.59 -0.48 12.19
CA GLU A 221 8.15 -0.44 12.10
C GLU A 221 7.51 -1.32 13.19
N MET A 222 6.23 -1.08 13.46
CA MET A 222 5.41 -1.92 14.32
C MET A 222 4.19 -2.42 13.54
N VAL A 223 3.86 -3.69 13.74
CA VAL A 223 2.66 -4.33 13.20
C VAL A 223 1.83 -4.84 14.37
N GLU A 224 0.54 -4.52 14.38
CA GLU A 224 -0.38 -5.00 15.40
C GLU A 224 -1.28 -6.10 14.81
N ILE A 225 -1.41 -7.21 15.52
CA ILE A 225 -2.43 -8.22 15.26
C ILE A 225 -3.36 -8.18 16.45
N ILE A 226 -4.63 -7.86 16.21
CA ILE A 226 -5.63 -7.75 17.26
C ILE A 226 -6.69 -8.81 17.02
N SER A 227 -6.94 -9.60 18.04
CA SER A 227 -8.13 -10.45 18.12
C SER A 227 -8.99 -9.95 19.27
N GLU A 228 -10.10 -9.32 18.93
CA GLU A 228 -11.07 -8.78 19.88
C GLU A 228 -12.30 -9.68 19.89
N ASP A 229 -12.89 -9.87 21.06
CA ASP A 229 -14.27 -10.33 21.18
C ASP A 229 -15.19 -9.11 21.12
N GLU A 230 -16.36 -9.23 20.48
CA GLU A 230 -17.21 -8.08 20.11
C GLU A 230 -17.41 -7.09 21.29
N ASN A 231 -16.81 -5.90 21.18
CA ASN A 231 -16.88 -4.78 22.13
C ASN A 231 -16.01 -4.85 23.40
N SER A 232 -14.94 -5.65 23.41
CA SER A 232 -13.97 -5.66 24.51
C SER A 232 -12.55 -5.36 24.04
N GLU A 233 -11.81 -4.55 24.81
CA GLU A 233 -10.38 -4.36 24.59
C GLU A 233 -9.63 -5.68 24.87
N PRO A 234 -8.56 -5.98 24.10
CA PRO A 234 -7.75 -7.18 24.33
C PRO A 234 -7.29 -7.27 25.78
N THR A 235 -7.56 -8.40 26.43
CA THR A 235 -7.15 -8.62 27.83
C THR A 235 -5.68 -8.99 27.96
N GLU A 236 -5.06 -9.48 26.87
CA GLU A 236 -3.68 -9.93 26.87
C GLU A 236 -2.88 -9.26 25.75
N GLU A 237 -1.67 -8.78 26.07
CA GLU A 237 -0.77 -8.15 25.11
C GLU A 237 0.58 -8.86 25.10
N TYR A 238 1.08 -9.13 23.90
CA TYR A 238 2.34 -9.81 23.63
C TYR A 238 3.19 -8.99 22.66
N VAL A 239 4.43 -8.72 23.03
CA VAL A 239 5.40 -8.05 22.15
C VAL A 239 6.34 -9.09 21.55
N VAL A 240 6.33 -9.21 20.23
CA VAL A 240 7.21 -10.09 19.46
C VAL A 240 8.32 -9.26 18.83
N ILE A 241 9.56 -9.50 19.26
CA ILE A 241 10.72 -8.66 18.91
C ILE A 241 11.77 -9.51 18.21
N TYR A 242 12.28 -8.98 17.10
CA TYR A 242 13.48 -9.50 16.45
C TYR A 242 14.75 -9.02 17.18
N GLU A 243 15.60 -9.95 17.62
CA GLU A 243 16.83 -9.65 18.39
C GLU A 243 18.12 -9.79 17.56
N GLY A 244 18.03 -9.93 16.24
CA GLY A 244 19.18 -10.22 15.38
C GLY A 244 19.46 -11.71 15.20
N TYR A 245 20.25 -12.05 14.18
CA TYR A 245 20.65 -13.44 13.86
C TYR A 245 19.48 -14.43 13.76
N SER A 246 18.35 -13.99 13.19
CA SER A 246 17.12 -14.79 13.06
C SER A 246 16.51 -15.23 14.40
N LYS A 247 16.86 -14.55 15.50
CA LYS A 247 16.30 -14.82 16.81
C LYS A 247 15.11 -13.90 17.07
N VAL A 248 13.97 -14.51 17.39
CA VAL A 248 12.74 -13.82 17.77
C VAL A 248 12.41 -14.18 19.21
N ARG A 249 11.96 -13.18 19.98
CA ARG A 249 11.44 -13.37 21.35
C ARG A 249 10.04 -12.81 21.47
N VAL A 250 9.29 -13.33 22.44
CA VAL A 250 7.94 -12.87 22.79
C VAL A 250 7.88 -12.55 24.28
N TYR A 251 7.22 -11.44 24.63
CA TYR A 251 7.06 -10.94 25.99
C TYR A 251 5.59 -10.56 26.26
N PRO A 252 4.93 -11.14 27.28
CA PRO A 252 5.41 -12.25 28.10
C PRO A 252 5.65 -13.52 27.26
N PRO A 253 6.44 -14.49 27.76
CA PRO A 253 6.63 -15.76 27.06
C PRO A 253 5.29 -16.44 26.76
N LEU A 254 5.15 -17.00 25.56
CA LEU A 254 4.06 -17.90 25.22
C LEU A 254 4.39 -19.27 25.82
N GLU A 255 3.61 -19.72 26.79
CA GLU A 255 3.73 -21.04 27.45
C GLU A 255 3.65 -22.20 26.44
#